data_AF-A0A373FPT5-F1
#
_entry.id   AF-A0A373FPT5-F1
#
_cell.length_a   1.000
_cell.length_b   1.000
_cell.length_c   1.000
_cell.angle_alpha   90.00
_cell.angle_beta   90.00
_cell.angle_gamma   90.00
#
_symmetry.space_group_name_H-M   'P 1'
#
loop_
_entity.id
_entity.type
_entity.pdbx_description
1 polymer ?
#
loop_
_entity_poly.entity_id
_entity_poly.type
_entity_poly.pdbx_seq_one_letter_code
_entity_poly.pdbx_strand_id
1 'polypeptide(L)'
;MFQFSYSDNFGAASVRTVNVTGVTKKGRQEYLEGFCQLRMDVRTFRTDRIRGDLVDVGTGELVSVKRLLSTVRERKVMAFQPSAPSTPASTRKNWQTAVVFTGFSEAAREELEDLAEVAGWDVRSTVGSTLDYLVTGPRAGPSKVAKAEELGVTVIDEDVFRALV
;
A
#
# COMPACT_ATOMS: atom_id res chain seq x y z
N MET A 1 -7.85 1.28 -14.87
CA MET A 1 -6.78 0.54 -14.12
C MET A 1 -6.06 -0.30 -15.15
N PHE A 2 -4.75 -0.52 -15.05
CA PHE A 2 -4.02 -1.21 -16.12
C PHE A 2 -3.56 -2.59 -15.69
N GLN A 3 -3.87 -3.60 -16.50
CA GLN A 3 -3.38 -4.96 -16.35
C GLN A 3 -2.27 -5.25 -17.36
N PHE A 4 -1.17 -5.86 -16.91
CA PHE A 4 -0.05 -6.22 -17.78
C PHE A 4 0.75 -7.41 -17.24
N SER A 5 1.52 -8.07 -18.11
CA SER A 5 2.47 -9.12 -17.72
C SER A 5 3.81 -8.51 -17.32
N TYR A 6 4.34 -8.90 -16.16
CA TYR A 6 5.59 -8.36 -15.62
C TYR A 6 6.57 -9.49 -15.27
N SER A 7 7.77 -9.44 -15.85
CA SER A 7 8.85 -10.37 -15.48
C SER A 7 9.74 -9.77 -14.39
N ASP A 8 9.91 -10.52 -13.31
CA ASP A 8 10.83 -10.13 -12.24
C ASP A 8 12.31 -10.36 -12.63
N ASN A 9 13.22 -10.11 -11.68
CA ASN A 9 14.66 -10.23 -11.89
C ASN A 9 15.14 -11.68 -12.07
N PHE A 10 14.30 -12.67 -11.76
CA PHE A 10 14.57 -14.10 -11.91
C PHE A 10 13.90 -14.67 -13.17
N GLY A 11 13.26 -13.82 -13.98
CA GLY A 11 12.60 -14.20 -15.23
C GLY A 11 11.17 -14.74 -15.05
N ALA A 12 10.67 -14.81 -13.82
CA ALA A 12 9.32 -15.28 -13.55
C ALA A 12 8.31 -14.21 -13.96
N ALA A 13 7.40 -14.56 -14.86
CA ALA A 13 6.34 -13.67 -15.33
C ALA A 13 5.13 -13.76 -14.41
N SER A 14 4.58 -12.61 -14.04
CA SER A 14 3.37 -12.48 -13.22
C SER A 14 2.46 -11.40 -13.79
N VAL A 15 1.15 -11.65 -13.79
CA VAL A 15 0.18 -10.64 -14.21
C VAL A 15 -0.01 -9.64 -13.06
N ARG A 16 0.00 -8.35 -13.40
CA ARG A 16 -0.14 -7.23 -12.47
C ARG A 16 -1.30 -6.37 -12.90
N THR A 17 -2.16 -6.04 -11.94
CA THR A 17 -3.20 -5.02 -12.09
C THR A 17 -2.80 -3.82 -11.25
N VAL A 18 -2.58 -2.69 -11.90
CA VAL A 18 -1.99 -1.50 -11.30
C VAL A 18 -2.84 -0.29 -11.65
N ASN A 19 -3.24 0.47 -10.63
CA ASN A 19 -3.77 1.80 -10.86
C ASN A 19 -2.59 2.76 -11.03
N VAL A 20 -2.22 3.02 -12.28
CA VAL A 20 -1.06 3.87 -12.60
C VAL A 20 -1.38 5.31 -12.20
N THR A 21 -0.57 5.84 -11.28
CA THR A 21 -0.69 7.21 -10.75
C THR A 21 0.35 8.14 -11.35
N GLY A 22 1.41 7.60 -11.95
CA GLY A 22 2.50 8.40 -12.49
C GLY A 22 3.56 7.60 -13.23
N VAL A 23 4.53 8.34 -13.75
CA VAL A 23 5.74 7.79 -14.36
C VAL A 23 6.93 8.49 -13.73
N THR A 24 7.93 7.72 -13.34
CA THR A 24 9.22 8.24 -12.87
C THR A 24 10.36 7.77 -13.75
N LYS A 25 11.35 8.63 -13.95
CA LYS A 25 12.54 8.34 -14.74
C LYS A 25 13.78 8.40 -13.85
N LYS A 26 14.57 7.34 -13.85
CA LYS A 26 15.85 7.27 -13.14
C LYS A 26 16.95 6.96 -14.15
N GLY A 27 17.72 7.99 -14.55
CA GLY A 27 18.71 7.88 -15.61
C GLY A 27 18.07 7.56 -16.97
N ARG A 28 18.46 6.44 -17.58
CA ARG A 28 17.88 5.94 -18.85
C ARG A 28 16.67 5.01 -18.67
N GLN A 29 16.29 4.70 -17.43
CA GLN A 29 15.21 3.75 -17.13
C GLN A 29 13.92 4.47 -16.73
N GLU A 30 12.80 3.94 -17.22
CA GLU A 30 11.45 4.48 -16.97
C GLU A 30 10.64 3.50 -16.14
N TYR A 31 9.89 4.04 -15.19
CA TYR A 31 9.12 3.29 -14.20
C TYR A 31 7.67 3.77 -14.20
N LEU A 32 6.73 2.83 -14.29
CA LEU A 32 5.33 3.10 -13.96
C LEU A 32 5.16 3.09 -12.46
N GLU A 33 4.64 4.16 -11.89
CA GLU A 33 4.26 4.23 -10.49
C GLU A 33 2.75 4.03 -10.38
N GLY A 34 2.33 3.20 -9.43
CA GLY A 34 0.92 3.00 -9.20
C GLY A 34 0.60 2.05 -8.06
N PHE A 35 -0.67 2.04 -7.67
CA PHE A 35 -1.17 1.13 -6.66
C PHE A 35 -1.34 -0.27 -7.24
N CYS A 36 -0.56 -1.23 -6.75
CA CYS A 36 -0.57 -2.63 -7.18
C CYS A 36 -1.64 -3.40 -6.41
N GLN A 37 -2.65 -3.93 -7.10
CA GLN A 37 -3.73 -4.70 -6.48
C GLN A 37 -3.24 -6.02 -5.88
N LEU A 38 -2.27 -6.70 -6.52
CA LEU A 38 -1.74 -7.97 -6.00
C LEU A 38 -0.98 -7.81 -4.68
N ARG A 39 -0.41 -6.63 -4.42
CA ARG A 39 0.40 -6.37 -3.22
C ARG A 39 -0.25 -5.35 -2.29
N MET A 40 -1.42 -4.81 -2.65
CA MET A 40 -2.16 -3.78 -1.93
C MET A 40 -1.29 -2.59 -1.50
N ASP A 41 -0.39 -2.15 -2.38
CA ASP A 41 0.65 -1.19 -2.06
C ASP A 41 1.09 -0.38 -3.29
N VAL A 42 1.58 0.85 -3.08
CA VAL A 42 2.11 1.71 -4.14
C VAL A 42 3.50 1.23 -4.51
N ARG A 43 3.69 0.90 -5.80
CA ARG A 43 4.94 0.33 -6.30
C ARG A 43 5.33 0.92 -7.64
N THR A 44 6.62 0.81 -7.91
CA THR A 44 7.20 1.15 -9.20
C THR A 44 7.49 -0.10 -10.01
N PHE A 45 7.15 -0.07 -11.29
CA PHE A 45 7.32 -1.16 -12.24
C PHE A 45 8.20 -0.66 -13.38
N ARG A 46 9.38 -1.25 -13.54
CA ARG A 46 10.27 -0.92 -14.66
C ARG A 46 9.60 -1.26 -15.98
N THR A 47 9.47 -0.28 -16.86
CA THR A 47 8.69 -0.36 -18.11
C THR A 47 9.22 -1.39 -19.11
N ASP A 48 10.54 -1.57 -19.16
CA ASP A 48 11.23 -2.56 -20.01
C ASP A 48 11.00 -4.02 -19.57
N ARG A 49 10.49 -4.25 -18.36
CA ARG A 49 10.13 -5.57 -17.83
C ARG A 49 8.66 -5.91 -18.03
N ILE A 50 7.90 -4.98 -18.57
CA ILE A 50 6.50 -5.21 -18.96
C ILE A 50 6.50 -5.90 -20.32
N ARG A 51 5.83 -7.04 -20.40
CA ARG A 51 5.69 -7.81 -21.64
C ARG A 51 4.32 -7.54 -22.25
N GLY A 52 4.32 -7.08 -23.50
CA GLY A 52 3.12 -6.77 -24.26
C GLY A 52 2.53 -5.40 -23.92
N ASP A 53 1.29 -5.18 -24.37
CA ASP A 53 0.53 -3.96 -24.11
C ASP A 53 -0.17 -4.01 -22.75
N LEU A 54 -0.49 -2.84 -22.21
CA LEU A 54 -1.34 -2.73 -21.04
C LEU A 54 -2.80 -2.84 -21.47
N VAL A 55 -3.62 -3.56 -20.72
CA VAL A 55 -5.07 -3.57 -20.90
C VAL A 55 -5.69 -2.61 -19.88
N ASP A 56 -6.44 -1.61 -20.31
CA ASP A 56 -7.28 -0.85 -19.38
C ASP A 56 -8.46 -1.72 -18.96
N VAL A 57 -8.52 -2.11 -17.70
CA VAL A 57 -9.57 -2.95 -17.12
C VAL A 57 -10.95 -2.24 -17.13
N GLY A 58 -10.97 -0.90 -17.22
CA GLY A 58 -12.22 -0.14 -17.27
C GLY A 58 -12.83 -0.06 -18.66
N THR A 59 -12.01 0.00 -19.71
CA THR A 59 -12.47 0.20 -21.10
C THR A 59 -12.23 -1.00 -22.01
N GLY A 60 -11.39 -1.95 -21.59
CA GLY A 60 -10.91 -3.07 -22.40
C GLY A 60 -9.88 -2.69 -23.47
N GLU A 61 -9.46 -1.41 -23.54
CA GLU A 61 -8.56 -0.93 -24.58
C GLU A 61 -7.11 -1.40 -24.33
N LEU A 62 -6.43 -1.80 -25.42
CA LEU A 62 -5.00 -2.08 -25.42
C LEU A 62 -4.23 -0.76 -25.55
N VAL A 63 -3.48 -0.40 -24.53
CA VAL A 63 -2.67 0.81 -24.45
C VAL A 63 -1.20 0.40 -24.38
N SER A 64 -0.40 0.86 -25.35
CA SER A 64 1.03 0.61 -25.32
C SER A 64 1.71 1.40 -24.20
N VAL A 65 2.77 0.83 -23.61
CA VAL A 65 3.54 1.49 -22.54
C VAL A 65 3.99 2.88 -22.99
N LYS A 66 4.47 3.03 -24.22
CA LYS A 66 4.91 4.32 -24.78
C LYS A 66 3.78 5.35 -24.87
N ARG A 67 2.58 4.96 -25.31
CA ARG A 67 1.41 5.85 -25.37
C ARG A 67 0.98 6.28 -23.97
N LEU A 68 1.08 5.37 -23.00
CA LEU A 68 0.78 5.68 -21.60
C LEU A 68 1.82 6.65 -21.02
N LEU A 69 3.10 6.43 -21.27
CA LEU A 69 4.20 7.31 -20.86
C LEU A 69 4.08 8.72 -21.47
N SER A 70 3.59 8.86 -22.70
CA SER A 70 3.40 10.18 -23.32
C SER A 70 2.15 10.90 -22.84
N THR A 71 1.17 10.18 -22.28
CA THR A 71 -0.10 10.74 -21.80
C THR A 71 -0.04 11.11 -20.31
N VAL A 72 0.73 10.37 -19.52
CA VAL A 72 0.94 10.63 -18.09
C VAL A 72 2.03 11.69 -17.93
N ARG A 73 1.69 12.84 -17.36
CA ARG A 73 2.65 13.94 -17.11
C ARG A 73 3.85 13.40 -16.32
N GLU A 74 5.06 13.55 -16.88
CA GLU A 74 6.31 13.25 -16.15
C GLU A 74 6.30 14.02 -14.82
N ARG A 75 6.33 13.29 -13.70
CA ARG A 75 6.49 13.92 -12.40
C ARG A 75 7.98 14.24 -12.25
N LYS A 76 8.37 15.46 -12.61
CA LYS A 76 9.73 15.97 -12.40
C LYS A 76 10.07 15.76 -10.93
N VAL A 77 11.11 14.98 -10.66
CA VAL A 77 11.52 14.56 -9.31
C VAL A 77 11.81 15.82 -8.50
N MET A 78 10.84 16.30 -7.73
CA MET A 78 11.09 17.19 -6.61
C MET A 78 11.23 16.32 -5.39
N ALA A 79 12.29 16.56 -4.63
CA ALA A 79 12.55 15.92 -3.35
C ALA A 79 11.25 15.87 -2.55
N PHE A 80 10.92 14.67 -2.08
CA PHE A 80 9.79 14.42 -1.20
C PHE A 80 9.88 15.36 0.00
N GLN A 81 9.08 16.42 -0.02
CA GLN A 81 8.62 17.11 1.17
C GLN A 81 7.14 16.73 1.30
N PRO A 82 6.74 16.00 2.34
CA PRO A 82 5.32 15.75 2.58
C PRO A 82 4.66 17.10 2.88
N SER A 83 4.03 17.70 1.87
CA SER A 83 3.16 18.85 2.07
C SER A 83 1.83 18.34 2.61
N ALA A 84 1.38 18.97 3.69
CA ALA A 84 0.23 18.61 4.51
C ALA A 84 -1.00 18.09 3.73
N PRO A 85 -1.75 17.12 4.29
CA PRO A 85 -2.90 16.53 3.60
C PRO A 85 -3.97 17.59 3.36
N SER A 86 -4.27 17.84 2.09
CA SER A 86 -5.46 18.60 1.69
C SER A 86 -6.66 17.67 1.84
N THR A 87 -7.54 18.04 2.76
CA THR A 87 -8.78 17.33 3.12
C THR A 87 -9.62 16.99 1.87
N PRO A 88 -9.99 15.72 1.61
CA PRO A 88 -11.04 15.42 0.66
C PRO A 88 -12.39 15.71 1.31
N ALA A 89 -13.20 16.51 0.62
CA ALA A 89 -14.59 16.78 0.99
C ALA A 89 -15.38 15.48 1.20
N SER A 90 -16.17 15.50 2.28
CA SER A 90 -17.08 14.46 2.75
C SER A 90 -17.90 13.81 1.64
N THR A 91 -17.50 12.59 1.27
CA THR A 91 -18.47 11.50 1.11
C THR A 91 -18.33 10.69 2.39
N ARG A 92 -19.42 10.39 3.10
CA ARG A 92 -19.40 9.53 4.29
C ARG A 92 -18.77 8.19 3.93
N LYS A 93 -17.45 8.11 4.07
CA LYS A 93 -16.62 6.93 3.86
C LYS A 93 -16.24 6.54 5.27
N ASN A 94 -16.82 5.43 5.74
CA ASN A 94 -16.51 4.86 7.05
C ASN A 94 -14.98 4.83 7.19
N TRP A 95 -14.43 5.65 8.07
CA TRP A 95 -12.99 5.62 8.35
C TRP A 95 -12.77 4.31 9.10
N GLN A 96 -12.33 3.27 8.39
CA GLN A 96 -11.97 2.00 9.02
C GLN A 96 -10.56 2.19 9.55
N THR A 97 -10.45 2.33 10.87
CA THR A 97 -9.18 2.44 11.59
C THR A 97 -8.34 1.20 11.32
N ALA A 98 -7.16 1.33 10.72
CA ALA A 98 -6.31 0.17 10.46
C ALA A 98 -5.48 -0.19 11.69
N VAL A 99 -5.52 -1.46 12.10
CA VAL A 99 -4.81 -1.97 13.29
C VAL A 99 -3.99 -3.22 12.99
N VAL A 100 -2.81 -3.33 13.61
CA VAL A 100 -1.94 -4.51 13.54
C VAL A 100 -1.59 -4.94 14.94
N PHE A 101 -1.72 -6.24 15.23
CA PHE A 101 -1.33 -6.82 16.51
C PHE A 101 0.05 -7.48 16.41
N THR A 102 0.91 -7.23 17.38
CA THR A 102 2.24 -7.85 17.45
C THR A 102 2.60 -8.25 18.88
N GLY A 103 3.23 -9.42 19.05
CA GLY A 103 3.67 -9.88 20.38
C GLY A 103 2.62 -10.60 21.21
N PHE A 104 1.51 -11.03 20.59
CA PHE A 104 0.44 -11.84 21.20
C PHE A 104 0.52 -13.31 20.74
N SER A 105 -0.05 -14.23 21.52
CA SER A 105 -0.27 -15.62 21.08
C SER A 105 -1.36 -15.68 20.01
N GLU A 106 -1.44 -16.77 19.24
CA GLU A 106 -2.48 -16.93 18.20
C GLU A 106 -3.90 -16.77 18.78
N ALA A 107 -4.18 -17.42 19.92
CA ALA A 107 -5.47 -17.31 20.60
C ALA A 107 -5.81 -15.87 21.05
N ALA A 108 -4.84 -15.15 21.62
CA ALA A 108 -5.08 -13.76 22.06
C ALA A 108 -5.18 -12.80 20.87
N ARG A 109 -4.46 -13.09 19.78
CA ARG A 109 -4.54 -12.31 18.56
C ARG A 109 -5.93 -12.44 17.92
N GLU A 110 -6.44 -13.65 17.77
CA GLU A 110 -7.78 -13.89 17.19
C GLU A 110 -8.88 -13.13 17.96
N GLU A 111 -8.83 -13.13 19.30
CA GLU A 111 -9.76 -12.36 20.15
C GLU A 111 -9.67 -10.85 19.91
N LEU A 112 -8.45 -10.31 19.76
CA LEU A 112 -8.23 -8.89 19.49
C LEU A 112 -8.64 -8.48 18.06
N GLU A 113 -8.46 -9.38 17.10
CA GLU A 113 -8.89 -9.17 15.71
C GLU A 113 -10.42 -9.15 15.61
N ASP A 114 -11.12 -10.04 16.34
CA ASP A 114 -12.58 -10.04 16.42
C ASP A 114 -13.12 -8.75 17.06
N LEU A 115 -12.52 -8.30 18.17
CA LEU A 115 -12.88 -7.02 18.81
C LEU A 115 -12.70 -5.82 17.87
N ALA A 116 -11.60 -5.79 17.12
CA ALA A 116 -11.35 -4.75 16.12
C ALA A 116 -12.40 -4.80 15.00
N GLU A 117 -12.73 -5.98 14.49
CA GLU A 117 -13.73 -6.14 13.43
C GLU A 117 -15.13 -5.71 13.90
N VAL A 118 -15.50 -6.05 15.14
CA VAL A 118 -16.75 -5.61 15.80
C VAL A 118 -16.81 -4.09 15.95
N ALA A 119 -15.69 -3.45 16.30
CA ALA A 119 -15.56 -2.00 16.37
C ALA A 119 -15.50 -1.32 14.98
N GLY A 120 -15.47 -2.09 13.90
CA GLY A 120 -15.41 -1.59 12.52
C GLY A 120 -14.02 -1.16 12.07
N TRP A 121 -12.98 -1.66 12.75
CA TRP A 121 -11.57 -1.42 12.43
C TRP A 121 -11.07 -2.45 11.39
N ASP A 122 -10.10 -2.06 10.57
CA ASP A 122 -9.47 -2.88 9.53
C ASP A 122 -8.24 -3.59 10.10
N VAL A 123 -8.39 -4.88 10.38
CA VAL A 123 -7.30 -5.72 10.92
C VAL A 123 -6.32 -6.09 9.81
N ARG A 124 -5.04 -5.78 10.02
CA ARG A 124 -3.96 -6.15 9.09
C ARG A 124 -2.89 -6.98 9.75
N SER A 125 -2.22 -7.78 8.93
CA SER A 125 -1.08 -8.61 9.34
C SER A 125 0.28 -7.94 9.14
N THR A 126 0.31 -6.78 8.46
CA THR A 126 1.55 -6.10 8.04
C THR A 126 1.53 -4.63 8.42
N VAL A 127 2.63 -4.17 9.02
CA VAL A 127 2.88 -2.75 9.31
C VAL A 127 3.15 -2.02 7.99
N GLY A 128 2.19 -1.19 7.58
CA GLY A 128 2.25 -0.39 6.36
C GLY A 128 2.03 1.09 6.64
N SER A 129 2.24 1.94 5.64
CA SER A 129 2.09 3.40 5.73
C SER A 129 0.64 3.89 5.92
N THR A 130 -0.33 2.99 5.80
CA THR A 130 -1.77 3.25 6.00
C THR A 130 -2.28 2.63 7.29
N LEU A 131 -1.37 2.28 8.20
CA LEU A 131 -1.69 1.76 9.52
C LEU A 131 -1.88 2.93 10.50
N ASP A 132 -2.97 2.92 11.26
CA ASP A 132 -3.24 3.95 12.26
C ASP A 132 -2.66 3.55 13.62
N TYR A 133 -2.88 2.28 14.02
CA TYR A 133 -2.44 1.75 15.31
C TYR A 133 -1.65 0.45 15.20
N LEU A 134 -0.52 0.39 15.91
CA LEU A 134 0.19 -0.85 16.20
C LEU A 134 -0.07 -1.23 17.65
N VAL A 135 -0.76 -2.34 17.88
CA VAL A 135 -0.99 -2.86 19.22
C VAL A 135 0.15 -3.80 19.60
N THR A 136 0.91 -3.43 20.62
CA THR A 136 2.05 -4.21 21.12
C THR A 136 1.68 -5.02 22.34
N GLY A 137 1.96 -6.32 22.28
CA GLY A 137 1.82 -7.26 23.38
C GLY A 137 3.14 -7.53 24.10
N PRO A 138 3.11 -8.31 25.19
CA PRO A 138 4.25 -8.54 26.07
C PRO A 138 5.46 -9.23 25.41
N ARG A 139 5.30 -9.85 24.22
CA ARG A 139 6.41 -10.41 23.42
C ARG A 139 6.71 -9.62 22.14
N ALA A 140 6.32 -8.35 22.06
CA ALA A 140 6.54 -7.55 20.86
C ALA A 140 8.04 -7.41 20.56
N GLY A 141 8.45 -7.83 19.35
CA GLY A 141 9.83 -7.71 18.90
C GLY A 141 10.17 -6.29 18.40
N PRO A 142 11.42 -5.82 18.57
CA PRO A 142 11.83 -4.45 18.27
C PRO A 142 11.70 -4.08 16.79
N SER A 143 11.80 -5.06 15.87
CA SER A 143 11.77 -4.81 14.43
C SER A 143 10.43 -4.26 13.91
N LYS A 144 9.31 -4.52 14.59
CA LYS A 144 7.99 -3.99 14.19
C LYS A 144 7.70 -2.62 14.80
N VAL A 145 8.18 -2.39 16.03
CA VAL A 145 8.10 -1.09 16.71
C VAL A 145 8.93 -0.05 15.95
N ALA A 146 10.19 -0.37 15.61
CA ALA A 146 11.05 0.51 14.82
C ALA A 146 10.44 0.89 13.46
N LYS A 147 9.74 -0.06 12.83
CA LYS A 147 9.06 0.17 11.55
C LYS A 147 7.79 1.01 11.70
N ALA A 148 7.06 0.87 12.81
CA ALA A 148 5.92 1.71 13.14
C ALA A 148 6.37 3.15 13.44
N GLU A 149 7.44 3.33 14.21
CA GLU A 149 8.04 4.65 14.49
C GLU A 149 8.54 5.33 13.21
N GLU A 150 9.24 4.59 12.32
CA GLU A 150 9.71 5.11 11.03
C GLU A 150 8.57 5.57 10.12
N LEU A 151 7.41 4.91 10.24
CA LEU A 151 6.21 5.23 9.47
C LEU A 151 5.28 6.23 10.19
N GLY A 152 5.60 6.65 11.41
CA GLY A 152 4.76 7.56 12.21
C GLY A 152 3.45 6.95 12.70
N VAL A 153 3.39 5.62 12.83
CA VAL A 153 2.22 4.87 13.31
C VAL A 153 2.13 4.96 14.83
N THR A 154 0.92 5.11 15.36
CA THR A 154 0.72 5.18 16.82
C THR A 154 0.86 3.80 17.43
N VAL A 155 1.83 3.61 18.31
CA VAL A 155 2.01 2.36 19.06
C VAL A 155 1.21 2.44 20.35
N ILE A 156 0.35 1.46 20.61
CA ILE A 156 -0.50 1.38 21.80
C ILE A 156 -0.44 -0.04 22.40
N ASP A 157 -0.77 -0.16 23.68
CA ASP A 157 -0.84 -1.46 24.36
C ASP A 157 -2.26 -2.05 24.29
N GLU A 158 -2.39 -3.33 24.69
CA GLU A 158 -3.68 -4.04 24.74
C GLU A 158 -4.75 -3.29 25.55
N ASP A 159 -4.38 -2.76 26.72
CA ASP A 159 -5.31 -2.02 27.58
C ASP A 159 -5.85 -0.76 26.91
N VAL A 160 -4.98 -0.05 26.16
CA VAL A 160 -5.36 1.16 25.43
C VAL A 160 -6.24 0.80 24.23
N PHE A 161 -5.90 -0.28 23.51
CA PHE A 161 -6.73 -0.80 22.43
C PHE A 161 -8.14 -1.11 22.92
N ARG A 162 -8.28 -1.85 24.02
CA ARG A 162 -9.59 -2.21 24.62
C ARG A 162 -10.40 -1.01 25.11
N ALA A 163 -9.76 0.13 25.37
CA ALA A 163 -10.45 1.36 25.75
C ALA A 163 -10.96 2.16 24.54
N LEU A 164 -10.48 1.85 23.34
CA LEU A 164 -10.80 2.55 22.08
C LEU A 164 -11.84 1.82 21.22
N VAL A 165 -12.00 0.51 21.41
CA VAL A 165 -12.96 -0.35 20.70
C VAL A 165 -14.26 -0.56 21.47
#